data_AF-A0A1Y1ILD7-F1
#
_entry.id   AF-A0A1Y1ILD7-F1
#
_cell.length_a   1.000
_cell.length_b   1.000
_cell.length_c   1.000
_cell.angle_alpha   90.00
_cell.angle_beta   90.00
_cell.angle_gamma   90.00
#
_symmetry.space_group_name_H-M   'P 1'
#
loop_
_entity.id
_entity.type
_entity.pdbx_description
1 polymer ?
#
loop_
_entity_poly.entity_id
_entity_poly.type
_entity_poly.pdbx_seq_one_letter_code
_entity_poly.pdbx_strand_id
1 'polypeptide(L)'
;MLTMGADFSHVNADAWFQNVDKLVHHLNQDGRVNAFYSTPTLYIDAKHAANESWPLKTDDFFPYADCPHCYWTGYFSSRVNLKGYVRALSGRLQAARQLEFLAGRSKTGPTTDSLEEALAIVQHHDGVSGTSKQHVADDYAKRLAAGAVEAESVVTSALLKLADLTSSTPGDAESKPEPAPKANTTLEGPILQQCPLLNISYCPPTTSHIPAWSALVVLVYNPLAWPRQELVTLPVADTWLAVTDTDGRAVPSQVAPIDDVSMRLRQQQAPGSHDSGGSYELTFRAAAPPLGFATYFVGPPLATSDPGAPTSVVVKDYGNGTEANFDIGTGPVRLTFESGRLSRFTTDKTSLTIRNQTLFSYPPSTGLVMGIDQWQ
;
A
#
# COMPACT_ATOMS: atom_id res chain seq x y z
N MET A 1 21.43 22.01 -27.68
CA MET A 1 20.91 20.76 -28.26
C MET A 1 19.62 21.07 -28.99
N LEU A 2 19.38 20.48 -30.16
CA LEU A 2 18.08 20.54 -30.84
C LEU A 2 17.39 19.17 -30.67
N THR A 3 16.27 19.13 -29.97
CA THR A 3 15.48 17.90 -29.75
C THR A 3 14.49 17.74 -30.90
N MET A 4 14.89 17.00 -31.93
CA MET A 4 14.14 16.85 -33.18
C MET A 4 13.08 15.74 -33.10
N GLY A 5 12.04 15.95 -32.29
CA GLY A 5 10.91 15.03 -32.14
C GLY A 5 9.83 15.56 -31.21
N ALA A 6 8.74 14.81 -31.09
CA ALA A 6 7.61 15.05 -30.19
C ALA A 6 6.96 13.71 -29.79
N ASP A 7 5.85 13.76 -29.07
CA ASP A 7 5.04 12.60 -28.69
C ASP A 7 4.78 11.68 -29.90
N PHE A 8 5.16 10.40 -29.75
CA PHE A 8 4.97 9.35 -30.76
C PHE A 8 5.46 9.73 -32.18
N SER A 9 6.48 10.59 -32.28
CA SER A 9 7.13 10.90 -33.55
C SER A 9 7.93 9.70 -34.11
N HIS A 10 8.39 9.81 -35.35
CA HIS A 10 9.19 8.80 -36.05
C HIS A 10 8.49 7.47 -36.40
N VAL A 11 7.14 7.42 -36.39
CA VAL A 11 6.39 6.27 -36.96
C VAL A 11 6.75 6.06 -38.43
N ASN A 12 6.94 7.16 -39.19
CA ASN A 12 7.57 7.14 -40.51
C ASN A 12 8.89 7.93 -40.45
N ALA A 13 9.94 7.26 -39.99
CA ALA A 13 11.25 7.87 -39.75
C ALA A 13 11.93 8.37 -41.05
N ASP A 14 11.74 7.67 -42.17
CA ASP A 14 12.43 7.99 -43.43
C ASP A 14 12.11 9.40 -43.93
N ALA A 15 10.84 9.80 -43.88
CA ALA A 15 10.41 11.13 -44.29
C ALA A 15 11.07 12.24 -43.44
N TRP A 16 11.34 11.96 -42.16
CA TRP A 16 12.01 12.90 -41.27
C TRP A 16 13.50 12.98 -41.58
N PHE A 17 14.19 11.84 -41.62
CA PHE A 17 15.64 11.78 -41.83
C PHE A 17 16.05 12.31 -43.21
N GLN A 18 15.27 12.08 -44.27
CA GLN A 18 15.55 12.66 -45.59
C GLN A 18 15.62 14.19 -45.58
N ASN A 19 14.79 14.85 -44.77
CA ASN A 19 14.79 16.32 -44.68
C ASN A 19 15.91 16.83 -43.77
N VAL A 20 16.20 16.12 -42.67
CA VAL A 20 17.30 16.48 -41.78
C VAL A 20 18.66 16.28 -42.46
N ASP A 21 18.82 15.25 -43.30
CA ASP A 21 20.03 15.04 -44.11
C ASP A 21 20.31 16.21 -45.06
N LYS A 22 19.27 16.68 -45.76
CA LYS A 22 19.36 17.86 -46.64
C LYS A 22 19.72 19.11 -45.84
N LEU A 23 19.11 19.29 -44.67
CA LEU A 23 19.38 20.43 -43.79
C LEU A 23 20.84 20.41 -43.32
N VAL A 24 21.32 19.28 -42.79
CA VAL A 24 22.70 19.09 -42.36
C VAL A 24 23.68 19.35 -43.52
N HIS A 25 23.40 18.78 -44.69
CA HIS A 25 24.24 18.95 -45.88
C HIS A 25 24.39 20.42 -46.26
N HIS A 26 23.28 21.15 -46.43
CA HIS A 26 23.33 22.54 -46.88
C HIS A 26 23.81 23.52 -45.80
N LEU A 27 23.53 23.27 -44.51
CA LEU A 27 24.09 24.07 -43.42
C LEU A 27 25.62 23.95 -43.33
N ASN A 28 26.14 22.73 -43.48
CA ASN A 28 27.58 22.48 -43.44
C ASN A 28 28.29 22.98 -44.70
N GLN A 29 27.62 22.99 -45.86
CA GLN A 29 28.14 23.62 -47.08
C GLN A 29 28.22 25.15 -46.96
N ASP A 30 27.22 25.78 -46.33
CA ASP A 30 27.21 27.22 -46.06
C ASP A 30 28.33 27.65 -45.09
N GLY A 31 28.61 26.82 -44.07
CA GLY A 31 29.80 26.95 -43.22
C GLY A 31 29.70 27.95 -42.07
N ARG A 32 28.60 28.71 -41.92
CA ARG A 32 28.37 29.57 -40.74
C ARG A 32 28.09 28.77 -39.46
N VAL A 33 27.59 27.55 -39.60
CA VAL A 33 27.31 26.63 -38.51
C VAL A 33 27.74 25.21 -38.90
N ASN A 34 28.00 24.37 -37.91
CA ASN A 34 28.19 22.93 -38.11
C ASN A 34 27.02 22.18 -37.47
N ALA A 35 26.25 21.47 -38.30
CA ALA A 35 25.13 20.63 -37.90
C ALA A 35 25.48 19.15 -38.11
N PHE A 36 25.05 18.30 -37.20
CA PHE A 36 25.26 16.86 -37.28
C PHE A 36 24.23 16.12 -36.40
N TYR A 37 23.93 14.87 -36.75
CA TYR A 37 23.16 14.01 -35.85
C TYR A 37 23.97 13.72 -34.60
N SER A 38 23.30 13.72 -33.46
CA SER A 38 23.93 13.56 -32.16
C SER A 38 23.00 12.83 -31.21
N THR A 39 23.51 12.54 -30.02
CA THR A 39 22.77 12.00 -28.90
C THR A 39 22.90 12.94 -27.69
N PRO A 40 22.02 12.85 -26.68
CA PRO A 40 22.19 13.64 -25.45
C PRO A 40 23.56 13.44 -24.81
N THR A 41 24.12 12.22 -24.84
CA THR A 41 25.46 11.93 -24.33
C THR A 41 26.54 12.73 -25.06
N LEU A 42 26.56 12.69 -26.40
CA LEU A 42 27.56 13.43 -27.20
C LEU A 42 27.44 14.95 -27.00
N TYR A 43 26.23 15.47 -26.80
CA TYR A 43 26.03 16.88 -26.47
C TYR A 43 26.64 17.24 -25.10
N ILE A 44 26.42 16.41 -24.08
CA ILE A 44 26.99 16.63 -22.74
C ILE A 44 28.51 16.51 -22.75
N ASP A 45 29.08 15.54 -23.48
CA ASP A 45 30.53 15.38 -23.65
C ASP A 45 31.16 16.64 -24.26
N ALA A 46 30.54 17.19 -25.31
CA ALA A 46 31.00 18.43 -25.93
C ALA A 46 30.89 19.64 -24.98
N LYS A 47 29.81 19.73 -24.18
CA LYS A 47 29.65 20.81 -23.19
C LYS A 47 30.64 20.70 -22.03
N HIS A 48 30.99 19.49 -21.61
CA HIS A 48 32.04 19.27 -20.62
C HIS A 48 33.43 19.64 -21.17
N ALA A 49 33.73 19.26 -22.42
CA ALA A 49 34.99 19.58 -23.09
C ALA A 49 35.18 21.08 -23.37
N ALA A 50 34.10 21.87 -23.42
CA ALA A 50 34.15 23.31 -23.66
C ALA A 50 34.86 24.12 -22.56
N ASN A 51 35.19 23.51 -21.42
CA ASN A 51 35.88 24.14 -20.29
C ASN A 51 35.21 25.46 -19.82
N GLU A 52 33.88 25.44 -19.75
CA GLU A 52 33.05 26.55 -19.27
C GLU A 52 32.72 26.39 -17.77
N SER A 53 32.48 27.50 -17.08
CA SER A 53 31.92 27.50 -15.72
C SER A 53 30.40 27.48 -15.75
N TRP A 54 29.78 26.62 -14.93
CA TRP A 54 28.33 26.44 -14.84
C TRP A 54 27.79 26.98 -13.51
N PRO A 55 26.62 27.65 -13.50
CA PRO A 55 25.98 28.06 -12.26
C PRO A 55 25.48 26.84 -11.46
N LEU A 56 25.47 26.97 -10.13
CA LEU A 56 24.95 25.94 -9.22
C LEU A 56 23.44 26.09 -9.01
N LYS A 57 22.70 24.97 -9.03
CA LYS A 57 21.29 24.85 -8.62
C LYS A 57 21.19 23.73 -7.57
N THR A 58 20.58 24.00 -6.42
CA THR A 58 20.53 23.06 -5.27
C THR A 58 19.16 22.45 -5.01
N ASP A 59 18.09 23.24 -5.15
CA ASP A 59 16.73 22.81 -4.75
C ASP A 59 15.98 22.12 -5.90
N ASP A 60 14.64 21.99 -5.81
CA ASP A 60 13.81 21.39 -6.85
C ASP A 60 13.27 22.39 -7.90
N PHE A 61 12.35 21.92 -8.73
CA PHE A 61 11.61 22.70 -9.73
C PHE A 61 10.08 22.66 -9.48
N PHE A 62 9.65 22.56 -8.22
CA PHE A 62 8.24 22.60 -7.86
C PHE A 62 7.81 23.96 -7.28
N PRO A 63 6.55 24.38 -7.49
CA PRO A 63 5.58 23.80 -8.43
C PRO A 63 5.86 24.24 -9.89
N TYR A 64 5.50 23.38 -10.85
CA TYR A 64 5.54 23.72 -12.28
C TYR A 64 4.32 24.54 -12.69
N ALA A 65 4.52 25.54 -13.54
CA ALA A 65 3.47 26.27 -14.23
C ALA A 65 3.91 26.61 -15.66
N ASP A 66 3.01 26.39 -16.62
CA ASP A 66 3.21 26.67 -18.05
C ASP A 66 2.46 27.92 -18.54
N CYS A 67 1.62 28.50 -17.68
CA CYS A 67 0.95 29.79 -17.89
C CYS A 67 0.75 30.51 -16.54
N PRO A 68 0.47 31.83 -16.50
CA PRO A 68 0.34 32.60 -15.25
C PRO A 68 -0.65 32.06 -14.22
N HIS A 69 -1.69 31.34 -14.67
CA HIS A 69 -2.74 30.75 -13.82
C HIS A 69 -2.88 29.23 -14.00
N CYS A 70 -1.86 28.57 -14.56
CA CYS A 70 -1.86 27.14 -14.86
C CYS A 70 -0.80 26.44 -13.99
N TYR A 71 -0.99 26.42 -12.66
CA TYR A 71 -0.09 25.67 -11.77
C TYR A 71 -0.47 24.19 -11.76
N TRP A 72 0.51 23.32 -12.00
CA TRP A 72 0.31 21.87 -12.08
C TRP A 72 0.42 21.24 -10.68
N THR A 73 -0.39 21.72 -9.74
CA THR A 73 -0.43 21.18 -8.36
C THR A 73 -1.63 20.25 -8.14
N GLY A 74 -2.60 20.24 -9.06
CA GLY A 74 -3.78 19.36 -8.97
C GLY A 74 -3.44 17.86 -9.05
N TYR A 75 -2.39 17.49 -9.80
CA TYR A 75 -1.99 16.08 -9.91
C TYR A 75 -1.36 15.53 -8.62
N PHE A 76 -0.98 16.39 -7.66
CA PHE A 76 -0.53 15.95 -6.33
C PHE A 76 -1.62 15.17 -5.59
N SER A 77 -2.89 15.46 -5.87
CA SER A 77 -4.06 14.79 -5.25
C SER A 77 -4.98 14.06 -6.23
N SER A 78 -4.72 14.14 -7.54
CA SER A 78 -5.56 13.44 -8.53
C SER A 78 -5.47 11.92 -8.36
N ARG A 79 -6.63 11.24 -8.38
CA ARG A 79 -6.77 9.78 -8.21
C ARG A 79 -6.12 9.23 -6.92
N VAL A 80 -6.47 9.81 -5.76
CA VAL A 80 -5.93 9.42 -4.44
C VAL A 80 -5.97 7.91 -4.17
N ASN A 81 -7.01 7.19 -4.62
CA ASN A 81 -7.11 5.74 -4.44
C ASN A 81 -5.98 4.99 -5.15
N LEU A 82 -5.64 5.39 -6.38
CA LEU A 82 -4.53 4.79 -7.12
C LEU A 82 -3.19 5.11 -6.44
N LYS A 83 -2.98 6.36 -5.99
CA LYS A 83 -1.76 6.74 -5.26
C LYS A 83 -1.58 5.91 -3.98
N GLY A 84 -2.66 5.76 -3.21
CA GLY A 84 -2.69 4.91 -2.02
C GLY A 84 -2.39 3.45 -2.34
N TYR A 85 -2.96 2.92 -3.42
CA TYR A 85 -2.75 1.55 -3.85
C TYR A 85 -1.29 1.29 -4.27
N VAL A 86 -0.68 2.21 -5.01
CA VAL A 86 0.75 2.17 -5.36
C VAL A 86 1.62 2.15 -4.10
N ARG A 87 1.32 2.97 -3.09
CA ARG A 87 2.08 2.99 -1.83
C ARG A 87 1.95 1.67 -1.06
N ALA A 88 0.73 1.16 -0.94
CA ALA A 88 0.47 -0.10 -0.24
C ALA A 88 1.22 -1.26 -0.91
N LEU A 89 1.13 -1.36 -2.23
CA LEU A 89 1.78 -2.42 -3.01
C LEU A 89 3.30 -2.27 -3.08
N SER A 90 3.84 -1.05 -3.06
CA SER A 90 5.29 -0.83 -2.94
C SER A 90 5.84 -1.42 -1.63
N GLY A 91 5.16 -1.20 -0.50
CA GLY A 91 5.52 -1.83 0.77
C GLY A 91 5.38 -3.36 0.75
N ARG A 92 4.33 -3.86 0.11
CA ARG A 92 4.09 -5.31 -0.05
C ARG A 92 5.14 -5.98 -0.93
N LEU A 93 5.53 -5.36 -2.04
CA LEU A 93 6.59 -5.85 -2.92
C LEU A 93 7.93 -5.97 -2.16
N GLN A 94 8.26 -4.97 -1.34
CA GLN A 94 9.47 -5.01 -0.51
C GLN A 94 9.46 -6.22 0.44
N ALA A 95 8.34 -6.45 1.14
CA ALA A 95 8.20 -7.62 2.02
C ALA A 95 8.24 -8.95 1.24
N ALA A 96 7.56 -9.02 0.09
CA ALA A 96 7.52 -10.20 -0.75
C ALA A 96 8.91 -10.58 -1.28
N ARG A 97 9.73 -9.62 -1.71
CA ARG A 97 11.11 -9.86 -2.15
C ARG A 97 12.01 -10.38 -1.05
N GLN A 98 11.89 -9.84 0.17
CA GLN A 98 12.64 -10.32 1.33
C GLN A 98 12.30 -11.79 1.61
N LEU A 99 11.01 -12.11 1.64
CA LEU A 99 10.53 -13.49 1.87
C LEU A 99 10.91 -14.43 0.72
N GLU A 100 10.81 -13.99 -0.55
CA GLU A 100 11.25 -14.74 -1.73
C GLU A 100 12.74 -15.07 -1.65
N PHE A 101 13.57 -14.08 -1.28
CA PHE A 101 15.00 -14.28 -1.10
C PHE A 101 15.30 -15.31 -0.01
N LEU A 102 14.67 -15.20 1.15
CA LEU A 102 14.88 -16.10 2.29
C LEU A 102 14.41 -17.53 2.01
N ALA A 103 13.26 -17.67 1.35
CA ALA A 103 12.71 -18.97 0.98
C ALA A 103 13.44 -19.60 -0.23
N GLY A 104 14.21 -18.81 -0.97
CA GLY A 104 14.80 -19.20 -2.24
C GLY A 104 13.80 -19.05 -3.38
N ARG A 105 14.14 -18.19 -4.33
CA ARG A 105 13.29 -17.86 -5.47
C ARG A 105 12.93 -19.10 -6.30
N SER A 106 11.66 -19.19 -6.68
CA SER A 106 11.16 -20.28 -7.51
C SER A 106 11.71 -20.19 -8.94
N LYS A 107 12.07 -21.34 -9.53
CA LYS A 107 12.49 -21.42 -10.94
C LYS A 107 11.32 -21.51 -11.93
N THR A 108 10.19 -22.03 -11.47
CA THR A 108 9.03 -22.37 -12.32
C THR A 108 7.69 -21.92 -11.74
N GLY A 109 7.69 -21.49 -10.48
CA GLY A 109 6.50 -21.01 -9.76
C GLY A 109 6.40 -19.49 -9.75
N PRO A 110 5.45 -18.94 -8.98
CA PRO A 110 5.23 -17.50 -8.91
C PRO A 110 6.46 -16.77 -8.39
N THR A 111 6.65 -15.53 -8.85
CA THR A 111 7.73 -14.65 -8.41
C THR A 111 7.22 -13.23 -8.17
N THR A 112 8.06 -12.34 -7.64
CA THR A 112 7.69 -10.94 -7.43
C THR A 112 7.69 -10.07 -8.70
N ASP A 113 8.11 -10.61 -9.85
CA ASP A 113 8.39 -9.83 -11.07
C ASP A 113 7.13 -9.15 -11.64
N SER A 114 5.99 -9.85 -11.68
CA SER A 114 4.74 -9.31 -12.19
C SER A 114 4.29 -8.06 -11.41
N LEU A 115 4.49 -8.04 -10.08
CA LEU A 115 4.19 -6.87 -9.26
C LEU A 115 5.23 -5.75 -9.44
N GLU A 116 6.51 -6.10 -9.59
CA GLU A 116 7.58 -5.16 -9.91
C GLU A 116 7.32 -4.44 -11.23
N GLU A 117 6.99 -5.17 -12.29
CA GLU A 117 6.68 -4.61 -13.61
C GLU A 117 5.47 -3.68 -13.53
N ALA A 118 4.38 -4.11 -12.87
CA ALA A 118 3.19 -3.28 -12.71
C ALA A 118 3.48 -1.99 -11.93
N LEU A 119 4.27 -2.07 -10.86
CA LEU A 119 4.69 -0.89 -10.09
C LEU A 119 5.62 0.03 -10.88
N ALA A 120 6.51 -0.51 -11.72
CA ALA A 120 7.38 0.26 -12.58
C ALA A 120 6.57 0.99 -13.67
N ILE A 121 5.64 0.31 -14.33
CA ILE A 121 4.76 0.88 -15.36
C ILE A 121 3.93 2.03 -14.79
N VAL A 122 3.32 1.87 -13.61
CA VAL A 122 2.51 2.93 -13.00
C VAL A 122 3.34 4.12 -12.50
N GLN A 123 4.68 3.99 -12.36
CA GLN A 123 5.53 5.17 -12.12
C GLN A 123 5.64 6.10 -13.33
N HIS A 124 5.11 5.72 -14.50
CA HIS A 124 4.93 6.63 -15.63
C HIS A 124 4.31 7.95 -15.16
N HIS A 125 4.72 9.07 -15.77
CA HIS A 125 4.28 10.40 -15.35
C HIS A 125 2.79 10.69 -15.61
N ASP A 126 2.06 9.80 -16.30
CA ASP A 126 0.59 9.77 -16.36
C ASP A 126 -0.07 8.61 -15.61
N GLY A 127 0.73 7.77 -14.95
CA GLY A 127 0.29 6.70 -14.08
C GLY A 127 -0.01 7.22 -12.70
N VAL A 128 1.00 7.21 -11.82
CA VAL A 128 0.87 7.58 -10.40
C VAL A 128 0.46 9.04 -10.21
N SER A 129 0.72 9.93 -11.18
CA SER A 129 0.24 11.32 -11.17
C SER A 129 -1.30 11.41 -11.26
N GLY A 130 -1.94 10.43 -11.88
CA GLY A 130 -3.37 10.37 -12.13
C GLY A 130 -3.86 11.19 -13.32
N THR A 131 -2.97 11.61 -14.24
CA THR A 131 -3.29 12.44 -15.42
C THR A 131 -3.72 11.65 -16.66
N SER A 132 -3.78 10.33 -16.60
CA SER A 132 -4.29 9.49 -17.70
C SER A 132 -5.82 9.43 -17.78
N LYS A 133 -6.34 8.99 -18.94
CA LYS A 133 -7.76 8.69 -19.14
C LYS A 133 -8.23 7.58 -18.19
N GLN A 134 -9.53 7.54 -17.90
CA GLN A 134 -10.11 6.60 -16.94
C GLN A 134 -9.75 5.13 -17.24
N HIS A 135 -9.96 4.67 -18.48
CA HIS A 135 -9.67 3.28 -18.84
C HIS A 135 -8.17 2.90 -18.73
N VAL A 136 -7.26 3.88 -18.82
CA VAL A 136 -5.82 3.67 -18.61
C VAL A 136 -5.51 3.57 -17.12
N ALA A 137 -6.15 4.41 -16.29
CA ALA A 137 -6.08 4.29 -14.84
C ALA A 137 -6.63 2.94 -14.33
N ASP A 138 -7.72 2.47 -14.93
CA ASP A 138 -8.30 1.16 -14.65
C ASP A 138 -7.34 0.02 -15.07
N ASP A 139 -6.63 0.17 -16.21
CA ASP A 139 -5.59 -0.78 -16.63
C ASP A 139 -4.40 -0.81 -15.66
N TYR A 140 -3.93 0.35 -15.17
CA TYR A 140 -2.90 0.38 -14.12
C TYR A 140 -3.36 -0.36 -12.87
N ALA A 141 -4.58 -0.10 -12.39
CA ALA A 141 -5.13 -0.79 -11.22
C ALA A 141 -5.27 -2.30 -11.45
N LYS A 142 -5.69 -2.71 -12.65
CA LYS A 142 -5.79 -4.13 -13.05
C LYS A 142 -4.44 -4.82 -13.05
N ARG A 143 -3.40 -4.21 -13.62
CA ARG A 143 -2.02 -4.76 -13.63
C ARG A 143 -1.48 -4.89 -12.21
N LEU A 144 -1.67 -3.86 -11.39
CA LEU A 144 -1.30 -3.87 -9.98
C LEU A 144 -2.00 -4.99 -9.22
N ALA A 145 -3.30 -5.19 -9.43
CA ALA A 145 -4.05 -6.27 -8.80
C ALA A 145 -3.57 -7.66 -9.23
N ALA A 146 -3.31 -7.86 -10.52
CA ALA A 146 -2.78 -9.13 -11.04
C ALA A 146 -1.39 -9.46 -10.46
N GLY A 147 -0.48 -8.48 -10.47
CA GLY A 147 0.83 -8.64 -9.86
C GLY A 147 0.75 -8.87 -8.34
N ALA A 148 -0.18 -8.18 -7.66
CA ALA A 148 -0.38 -8.35 -6.23
C ALA A 148 -0.74 -9.79 -5.89
N VAL A 149 -1.71 -10.40 -6.58
CA VAL A 149 -2.14 -11.80 -6.40
C VAL A 149 -0.96 -12.78 -6.49
N GLU A 150 -0.10 -12.61 -7.49
CA GLU A 150 1.09 -13.46 -7.65
C GLU A 150 2.07 -13.27 -6.47
N ALA A 151 2.33 -12.03 -6.07
CA ALA A 151 3.17 -11.74 -4.91
C ALA A 151 2.57 -12.27 -3.60
N GLU A 152 1.25 -12.34 -3.44
CA GLU A 152 0.62 -12.98 -2.28
C GLU A 152 0.94 -14.47 -2.25
N SER A 153 0.91 -15.14 -3.41
CA SER A 153 1.30 -16.55 -3.52
C SER A 153 2.76 -16.78 -3.13
N VAL A 154 3.66 -15.88 -3.52
CA VAL A 154 5.08 -15.90 -3.10
C VAL A 154 5.20 -15.76 -1.59
N VAL A 155 4.53 -14.76 -1.00
CA VAL A 155 4.54 -14.51 0.46
C VAL A 155 4.02 -15.73 1.21
N THR A 156 2.88 -16.29 0.79
CA THR A 156 2.29 -17.48 1.41
C THR A 156 3.24 -18.67 1.33
N SER A 157 3.78 -18.97 0.15
CA SER A 157 4.68 -20.10 -0.05
C SER A 157 5.97 -19.95 0.76
N ALA A 158 6.54 -18.75 0.79
CA ALA A 158 7.75 -18.44 1.55
C ALA A 158 7.52 -18.59 3.05
N LEU A 159 6.42 -18.05 3.58
CA LEU A 159 6.10 -18.17 5.01
C LEU A 159 5.82 -19.60 5.42
N LEU A 160 5.10 -20.38 4.62
CA LEU A 160 4.87 -21.80 4.90
C LEU A 160 6.19 -22.57 4.98
N LYS A 161 7.14 -22.29 4.08
CA LYS A 161 8.47 -22.90 4.09
C LYS A 161 9.31 -22.45 5.30
N LEU A 162 9.31 -21.16 5.60
CA LEU A 162 10.13 -20.59 6.68
C LEU A 162 9.59 -20.93 8.07
N ALA A 163 8.28 -21.14 8.21
CA ALA A 163 7.64 -21.58 9.44
C ALA A 163 7.59 -23.10 9.60
N ASP A 164 8.19 -23.86 8.68
CA ASP A 164 8.15 -25.33 8.64
C ASP A 164 6.70 -25.90 8.68
N LEU A 165 5.78 -25.16 8.05
CA LEU A 165 4.35 -25.52 7.93
C LEU A 165 4.06 -26.25 6.61
N THR A 166 5.07 -26.46 5.77
CA THR A 166 4.97 -27.44 4.69
C THR A 166 4.85 -28.81 5.32
N SER A 167 3.77 -29.53 5.07
CA SER A 167 3.58 -30.90 5.55
C SER A 167 4.76 -31.79 5.15
N SER A 168 5.76 -31.88 6.00
CA SER A 168 6.84 -32.84 5.92
C SER A 168 6.39 -34.06 6.69
N THR A 169 5.84 -35.03 5.96
CA THR A 169 6.07 -36.43 6.35
C THR A 169 7.58 -36.59 6.52
N PRO A 170 8.07 -37.00 7.71
CA PRO A 170 9.49 -37.27 7.88
C PRO A 170 9.80 -38.56 7.15
N GLY A 171 10.44 -38.45 5.99
CA GLY A 171 10.86 -39.57 5.17
C GLY A 171 10.43 -39.39 3.73
N ASP A 172 11.30 -38.78 2.93
CA ASP A 172 11.90 -39.49 1.80
C ASP A 172 12.95 -38.59 1.17
N ALA A 173 14.20 -39.02 1.35
CA ALA A 173 15.35 -38.50 0.65
C ALA A 173 15.23 -38.79 -0.86
N GLU A 174 15.74 -37.87 -1.67
CA GLU A 174 16.24 -38.10 -3.03
C GLU A 174 15.48 -39.14 -3.88
N SER A 175 14.41 -38.73 -4.57
CA SER A 175 14.07 -39.36 -5.84
C SER A 175 13.46 -38.37 -6.84
N LYS A 176 13.74 -38.67 -8.11
CA LYS A 176 13.62 -37.85 -9.33
C LYS A 176 12.23 -37.22 -9.58
N PRO A 177 12.13 -36.18 -10.44
CA PRO A 177 10.87 -35.61 -10.82
C PRO A 177 10.15 -36.53 -11.82
N GLU A 178 9.15 -37.28 -11.33
CA GLU A 178 8.11 -37.88 -12.18
C GLU A 178 6.82 -37.05 -12.12
N PRO A 179 6.00 -37.07 -13.19
CA PRO A 179 4.88 -36.15 -13.33
C PRO A 179 3.77 -36.47 -12.33
N ALA A 180 3.21 -35.40 -11.76
CA ALA A 180 2.26 -35.40 -10.65
C ALA A 180 1.15 -36.46 -10.79
N PRO A 181 0.94 -37.32 -9.76
CA PRO A 181 -0.28 -38.10 -9.67
C PRO A 181 -1.42 -37.18 -9.22
N LYS A 182 -2.55 -37.25 -9.95
CA LYS A 182 -3.82 -36.64 -9.55
C LYS A 182 -4.31 -37.32 -8.28
N ALA A 183 -4.17 -36.67 -7.13
CA ALA A 183 -4.72 -37.14 -5.86
C ALA A 183 -5.88 -36.24 -5.43
N ASN A 184 -7.08 -36.81 -5.49
CA ASN A 184 -8.31 -36.29 -4.90
C ASN A 184 -8.21 -36.37 -3.37
N THR A 185 -7.91 -35.27 -2.70
CA THR A 185 -8.19 -35.08 -1.27
C THR A 185 -8.73 -33.67 -1.06
N THR A 186 -9.98 -33.61 -0.62
CA THR A 186 -10.83 -32.42 -0.43
C THR A 186 -10.45 -31.58 0.79
N LEU A 187 -9.21 -31.09 0.84
CA LEU A 187 -8.82 -29.92 1.64
C LEU A 187 -8.22 -28.86 0.70
N GLU A 188 -8.98 -28.51 -0.33
CA GLU A 188 -8.60 -27.51 -1.33
C GLU A 188 -8.85 -26.10 -0.79
N GLY A 189 -7.99 -25.66 0.13
CA GLY A 189 -7.87 -24.27 0.54
C GLY A 189 -6.41 -23.93 0.80
N PRO A 190 -5.93 -22.73 0.43
CA PRO A 190 -4.58 -22.33 0.79
C PRO A 190 -4.42 -22.33 2.33
N ILE A 191 -3.34 -22.96 2.82
CA ILE A 191 -3.03 -23.12 4.25
C ILE A 191 -2.92 -21.76 4.96
N LEU A 192 -2.51 -20.71 4.23
CA LEU A 192 -2.44 -19.34 4.71
C LEU A 192 -3.14 -18.38 3.75
N GLN A 193 -4.10 -17.61 4.27
CA GLN A 193 -4.85 -16.60 3.52
C GLN A 193 -4.48 -15.19 4.00
N GLN A 194 -4.47 -14.24 3.07
CA GLN A 194 -4.12 -12.84 3.33
C GLN A 194 -5.35 -11.96 3.10
N CYS A 195 -5.45 -10.86 3.86
CA CYS A 195 -6.60 -9.96 3.82
C CYS A 195 -6.20 -8.56 3.38
N PRO A 196 -6.19 -8.26 2.07
CA PRO A 196 -5.80 -6.95 1.55
C PRO A 196 -6.87 -5.85 1.76
N LEU A 197 -8.06 -6.19 2.28
CA LEU A 197 -9.23 -5.30 2.38
C LEU A 197 -9.62 -4.98 3.84
N LEU A 198 -8.65 -5.00 4.76
CA LEU A 198 -8.89 -4.63 6.16
C LEU A 198 -9.32 -3.16 6.35
N ASN A 199 -9.08 -2.28 5.37
CA ASN A 199 -9.52 -0.88 5.40
C ASN A 199 -11.05 -0.70 5.31
N ILE A 200 -11.76 -1.72 4.82
CA ILE A 200 -13.22 -1.81 4.85
C ILE A 200 -13.67 -2.95 5.79
N SER A 201 -12.77 -3.33 6.70
CA SER A 201 -12.96 -4.39 7.69
C SER A 201 -13.42 -5.72 7.05
N TYR A 202 -12.89 -6.05 5.86
CA TYR A 202 -13.25 -7.26 5.13
C TYR A 202 -12.10 -8.28 5.13
N CYS A 203 -12.35 -9.45 5.73
CA CYS A 203 -11.41 -10.56 5.80
C CYS A 203 -12.16 -11.88 6.06
N PRO A 204 -12.59 -12.60 5.00
CA PRO A 204 -13.36 -13.83 5.14
C PRO A 204 -12.76 -14.92 6.07
N PRO A 205 -11.42 -15.10 6.12
CA PRO A 205 -10.81 -16.08 7.03
C PRO A 205 -11.07 -15.81 8.51
N THR A 206 -11.30 -14.55 8.90
CA THR A 206 -11.42 -14.14 10.31
C THR A 206 -12.89 -13.94 10.74
N THR A 207 -13.82 -13.84 9.78
CA THR A 207 -15.25 -13.64 10.02
C THR A 207 -16.06 -14.94 10.11
N SER A 208 -15.41 -16.09 9.98
CA SER A 208 -16.02 -17.40 10.22
C SER A 208 -16.03 -17.73 11.71
N HIS A 209 -17.12 -18.33 12.20
CA HIS A 209 -17.22 -18.79 13.60
C HIS A 209 -16.08 -19.78 13.91
N ILE A 210 -15.39 -19.58 15.04
CA ILE A 210 -14.24 -20.39 15.46
C ILE A 210 -14.71 -21.47 16.45
N PRO A 211 -14.71 -22.78 16.08
CA PRO A 211 -15.08 -23.85 17.00
C PRO A 211 -14.21 -23.91 18.26
N ALA A 212 -14.80 -24.33 19.39
CA ALA A 212 -14.14 -24.42 20.70
C ALA A 212 -12.89 -25.32 20.75
N TRP A 213 -12.73 -26.24 19.80
CA TRP A 213 -11.59 -27.16 19.70
C TRP A 213 -10.50 -26.65 18.76
N SER A 214 -10.65 -25.46 18.19
CA SER A 214 -9.77 -24.90 17.16
C SER A 214 -9.41 -23.45 17.46
N ALA A 215 -8.38 -22.95 16.78
CA ALA A 215 -8.01 -21.55 16.80
C ALA A 215 -7.64 -21.09 15.39
N LEU A 216 -7.92 -19.82 15.10
CA LEU A 216 -7.37 -19.12 13.96
C LEU A 216 -5.90 -18.79 14.23
N VAL A 217 -5.02 -19.21 13.33
CA VAL A 217 -3.59 -18.89 13.37
C VAL A 217 -3.34 -17.58 12.63
N VAL A 218 -2.74 -16.61 13.30
CA VAL A 218 -2.40 -15.29 12.76
C VAL A 218 -0.89 -15.13 12.73
N LEU A 219 -0.32 -15.04 11.52
CA LEU A 219 1.11 -14.84 11.32
C LEU A 219 1.37 -13.38 10.92
N VAL A 220 2.24 -12.71 11.69
CA VAL A 220 2.57 -11.29 11.49
C VAL A 220 4.04 -11.18 11.08
N TYR A 221 4.30 -10.79 9.84
CA TYR A 221 5.66 -10.56 9.33
C TYR A 221 6.07 -9.08 9.43
N ASN A 222 7.29 -8.83 9.90
CA ASN A 222 7.89 -7.50 9.99
C ASN A 222 9.01 -7.36 8.94
N PRO A 223 8.80 -6.57 7.87
CA PRO A 223 9.81 -6.34 6.83
C PRO A 223 10.90 -5.33 7.23
N LEU A 224 10.85 -4.77 8.45
CA LEU A 224 11.84 -3.81 8.95
C LEU A 224 13.00 -4.52 9.67
N ALA A 225 14.19 -3.92 9.60
CA ALA A 225 15.40 -4.43 10.25
C ALA A 225 15.49 -4.12 11.77
N TRP A 226 14.37 -3.81 12.42
CA TRP A 226 14.31 -3.51 13.84
C TRP A 226 13.01 -4.08 14.45
N PRO A 227 13.00 -4.39 15.77
CA PRO A 227 11.83 -4.97 16.42
C PRO A 227 10.66 -4.01 16.34
N ARG A 228 9.46 -4.51 16.01
CA ARG A 228 8.26 -3.69 15.87
C ARG A 228 7.13 -4.24 16.70
N GLN A 229 6.45 -3.34 17.40
CA GLN A 229 5.17 -3.61 18.03
C GLN A 229 4.11 -2.75 17.37
N GLU A 230 3.00 -3.36 16.96
CA GLU A 230 1.92 -2.67 16.27
C GLU A 230 0.57 -3.25 16.71
N LEU A 231 -0.49 -2.44 16.64
CA LEU A 231 -1.84 -2.95 16.78
C LEU A 231 -2.24 -3.69 15.51
N VAL A 232 -2.69 -4.93 15.67
CA VAL A 232 -3.30 -5.75 14.63
C VAL A 232 -4.80 -5.79 14.90
N THR A 233 -5.59 -5.43 13.90
CA THR A 233 -7.06 -5.37 13.97
C THR A 233 -7.65 -6.27 12.89
N LEU A 234 -8.51 -7.21 13.30
CA LEU A 234 -9.15 -8.20 12.42
C LEU A 234 -10.67 -8.18 12.62
N PRO A 235 -11.47 -8.21 11.54
CA PRO A 235 -12.92 -8.35 11.67
C PRO A 235 -13.26 -9.78 12.11
N VAL A 236 -14.12 -9.93 13.12
CA VAL A 236 -14.47 -11.22 13.72
C VAL A 236 -15.98 -11.34 13.94
N ALA A 237 -16.48 -12.57 13.92
CA ALA A 237 -17.89 -12.86 14.19
C ALA A 237 -18.21 -12.94 15.69
N ASP A 238 -17.27 -13.46 16.46
CA ASP A 238 -17.47 -13.77 17.87
C ASP A 238 -16.90 -12.68 18.79
N THR A 239 -17.54 -12.48 19.94
CA THR A 239 -17.05 -11.57 20.99
C THR A 239 -16.34 -12.29 22.13
N TRP A 240 -16.60 -13.59 22.29
CA TRP A 240 -15.98 -14.45 23.30
C TRP A 240 -14.68 -15.05 22.74
N LEU A 241 -13.66 -14.20 22.63
CA LEU A 241 -12.36 -14.55 22.07
C LEU A 241 -11.23 -14.32 23.08
N ALA A 242 -10.14 -15.04 22.87
CA ALA A 242 -8.85 -14.88 23.53
C ALA A 242 -7.75 -14.87 22.48
N VAL A 243 -6.67 -14.13 22.75
CA VAL A 243 -5.45 -14.14 21.93
C VAL A 243 -4.31 -14.71 22.75
N THR A 244 -3.57 -15.65 22.18
CA THR A 244 -2.38 -16.24 22.82
C THR A 244 -1.17 -16.20 21.88
N ASP A 245 0.02 -16.13 22.47
CA ASP A 245 1.29 -16.26 21.75
C ASP A 245 1.73 -17.74 21.59
N THR A 246 2.88 -17.98 20.96
CA THR A 246 3.44 -19.33 20.77
C THR A 246 3.81 -20.06 22.06
N ASP A 247 3.98 -19.33 23.16
CA ASP A 247 4.27 -19.90 24.47
C ASP A 247 2.99 -20.16 25.27
N GLY A 248 1.82 -19.96 24.66
CA GLY A 248 0.50 -20.11 25.29
C GLY A 248 0.16 -18.96 26.25
N ARG A 249 0.92 -17.86 26.27
CA ARG A 249 0.64 -16.73 27.13
C ARG A 249 -0.47 -15.87 26.54
N ALA A 250 -1.34 -15.41 27.43
CA ALA A 250 -2.39 -14.46 27.07
C ALA A 250 -1.82 -13.14 26.54
N VAL A 251 -2.35 -12.69 25.41
CA VAL A 251 -2.08 -11.36 24.85
C VAL A 251 -3.27 -10.45 25.12
N PRO A 252 -3.08 -9.30 25.81
CA PRO A 252 -4.13 -8.33 26.02
C PRO A 252 -4.78 -7.91 24.70
N SER A 253 -6.11 -8.03 24.65
CA SER A 253 -6.90 -7.83 23.44
C SER A 253 -8.25 -7.20 23.76
N GLN A 254 -8.79 -6.52 22.77
CA GLN A 254 -10.06 -5.79 22.84
C GLN A 254 -10.94 -6.18 21.65
N VAL A 255 -12.23 -6.39 21.91
CA VAL A 255 -13.23 -6.58 20.86
C VAL A 255 -14.19 -5.39 20.89
N ALA A 256 -14.39 -4.73 19.75
CA ALA A 256 -15.28 -3.58 19.62
C ALA A 256 -16.22 -3.76 18.41
N PRO A 257 -17.43 -3.20 18.41
CA PRO A 257 -18.30 -3.22 17.24
C PRO A 257 -17.68 -2.45 16.08
N ILE A 258 -17.90 -2.92 14.85
CA ILE A 258 -17.51 -2.18 13.64
C ILE A 258 -18.47 -1.01 13.46
N ASP A 259 -17.93 0.18 13.17
CA ASP A 259 -18.75 1.38 13.00
C ASP A 259 -19.60 1.35 11.71
N ASP A 260 -20.70 2.11 11.73
CA ASP A 260 -21.65 2.16 10.63
C ASP A 260 -21.06 2.68 9.31
N VAL A 261 -20.04 3.54 9.34
CA VAL A 261 -19.39 4.04 8.12
C VAL A 261 -18.61 2.91 7.46
N SER A 262 -17.80 2.18 8.24
CA SER A 262 -17.04 1.04 7.76
C SER A 262 -17.95 -0.09 7.25
N MET A 263 -19.05 -0.37 7.95
CA MET A 263 -20.05 -1.36 7.49
C MET A 263 -20.67 -0.97 6.14
N ARG A 264 -21.05 0.30 5.95
CA ARG A 264 -21.59 0.78 4.66
C ARG A 264 -20.56 0.72 3.55
N LEU A 265 -19.31 1.10 3.82
CA LEU A 265 -18.22 1.03 2.85
C LEU A 265 -17.98 -0.43 2.40
N ARG A 266 -17.98 -1.37 3.34
CA ARG A 266 -17.87 -2.81 3.03
C ARG A 266 -18.97 -3.27 2.08
N GLN A 267 -20.23 -2.94 2.39
CA GLN A 267 -21.37 -3.33 1.55
C GLN A 267 -21.29 -2.77 0.13
N GLN A 268 -20.76 -1.55 -0.03
CA GLN A 268 -20.62 -0.90 -1.34
C GLN A 268 -19.45 -1.45 -2.16
N GLN A 269 -18.31 -1.75 -1.52
CA GLN A 269 -17.06 -2.10 -2.20
C GLN A 269 -16.83 -3.62 -2.35
N ALA A 270 -17.52 -4.44 -1.56
CA ALA A 270 -17.53 -5.90 -1.69
C ALA A 270 -18.96 -6.45 -1.89
N PRO A 271 -19.71 -5.99 -2.92
CA PRO A 271 -21.08 -6.43 -3.15
C PRO A 271 -21.09 -7.90 -3.57
N GLY A 272 -21.95 -8.70 -2.92
CA GLY A 272 -22.01 -10.15 -3.16
C GLY A 272 -21.10 -10.97 -2.25
N SER A 273 -20.36 -10.34 -1.33
CA SER A 273 -19.89 -11.06 -0.15
C SER A 273 -21.13 -11.53 0.63
N HIS A 274 -21.42 -12.84 0.61
CA HIS A 274 -22.45 -13.48 1.45
C HIS A 274 -22.07 -13.46 2.94
N ASP A 275 -21.19 -12.54 3.34
CA ASP A 275 -20.58 -12.53 4.65
C ASP A 275 -21.50 -11.77 5.61
N SER A 276 -22.35 -12.54 6.27
CA SER A 276 -23.10 -12.13 7.46
C SER A 276 -22.23 -12.15 8.73
N GLY A 277 -20.90 -12.41 8.65
CA GLY A 277 -20.12 -12.89 9.78
C GLY A 277 -19.57 -11.82 10.72
N GLY A 278 -18.82 -10.83 10.23
CA GLY A 278 -18.04 -9.95 11.11
C GLY A 278 -18.77 -8.67 11.54
N SER A 279 -19.32 -8.63 12.75
CA SER A 279 -19.89 -7.41 13.38
C SER A 279 -18.94 -6.71 14.35
N TYR A 280 -17.79 -7.32 14.64
CA TYR A 280 -16.82 -6.81 15.59
C TYR A 280 -15.41 -6.77 14.99
N GLU A 281 -14.53 -5.98 15.59
CA GLU A 281 -13.09 -5.99 15.35
C GLU A 281 -12.36 -6.43 16.61
N LEU A 282 -11.54 -7.46 16.48
CA LEU A 282 -10.57 -7.87 17.48
C LEU A 282 -9.27 -7.11 17.25
N THR A 283 -8.82 -6.38 18.27
CA THR A 283 -7.54 -5.65 18.26
C THR A 283 -6.62 -6.16 19.35
N PHE A 284 -5.36 -6.45 18.99
CA PHE A 284 -4.32 -6.84 19.93
C PHE A 284 -2.96 -6.28 19.49
N ARG A 285 -2.02 -6.15 20.44
CA ARG A 285 -0.67 -5.68 20.14
C ARG A 285 0.23 -6.85 19.74
N ALA A 286 0.58 -6.93 18.46
CA ALA A 286 1.56 -7.89 17.96
C ALA A 286 2.98 -7.34 18.13
N ALA A 287 3.94 -8.21 18.42
CA ALA A 287 5.36 -7.92 18.54
C ALA A 287 6.12 -8.89 17.63
N ALA A 288 6.78 -8.36 16.60
CA ALA A 288 7.53 -9.16 15.64
C ALA A 288 9.02 -8.76 15.63
N PRO A 289 9.94 -9.74 15.49
CA PRO A 289 11.37 -9.47 15.44
C PRO A 289 11.77 -8.73 14.14
N PRO A 290 13.00 -8.18 14.08
CA PRO A 290 13.58 -7.68 12.83
C PRO A 290 13.53 -8.72 11.71
N LEU A 291 13.06 -8.35 10.51
CA LEU A 291 13.03 -9.21 9.32
C LEU A 291 12.46 -10.62 9.57
N GLY A 292 11.51 -10.74 10.50
CA GLY A 292 10.98 -12.02 10.93
C GLY A 292 9.48 -11.95 11.22
N PHE A 293 8.93 -13.08 11.66
CA PHE A 293 7.51 -13.20 11.95
C PHE A 293 7.24 -13.65 13.38
N ALA A 294 6.03 -13.37 13.86
CA ALA A 294 5.46 -13.87 15.09
C ALA A 294 4.11 -14.53 14.81
N THR A 295 3.75 -15.53 15.61
CA THR A 295 2.52 -16.29 15.45
C THR A 295 1.63 -16.10 16.68
N TYR A 296 0.35 -15.90 16.43
CA TYR A 296 -0.69 -15.74 17.44
C TYR A 296 -1.85 -16.69 17.16
N PHE A 297 -2.56 -17.08 18.21
CA PHE A 297 -3.74 -17.94 18.13
C PHE A 297 -4.96 -17.19 18.66
N VAL A 298 -6.01 -17.12 17.85
CA VAL A 298 -7.28 -16.49 18.18
C VAL A 298 -8.35 -17.56 18.25
N GLY A 299 -9.04 -17.68 19.38
CA GLY A 299 -10.13 -18.62 19.53
C GLY A 299 -10.88 -18.44 20.84
N PRO A 300 -11.87 -19.30 21.12
CA PRO A 300 -12.58 -19.26 22.39
C PRO A 300 -11.59 -19.41 23.56
N PRO A 301 -11.74 -18.62 24.63
CA PRO A 301 -10.97 -18.78 25.86
C PRO A 301 -10.98 -20.22 26.35
N LEU A 302 -9.80 -20.77 26.63
CA LEU A 302 -9.65 -22.12 27.20
C LEU A 302 -10.40 -22.19 28.53
N ALA A 303 -11.17 -23.26 28.73
CA ALA A 303 -11.87 -23.53 29.99
C ALA A 303 -10.83 -23.82 31.10
N THR A 304 -10.35 -22.78 31.77
CA THR A 304 -9.54 -22.92 32.98
C THR A 304 -10.47 -22.82 34.19
N SER A 305 -10.09 -23.48 35.30
CA SER A 305 -10.78 -23.36 36.59
C SER A 305 -10.55 -21.99 37.27
N ASP A 306 -10.02 -21.02 36.53
CA ASP A 306 -9.65 -19.69 37.01
C ASP A 306 -10.69 -18.66 36.50
N PRO A 307 -11.45 -18.00 37.37
CA PRO A 307 -12.40 -16.94 36.99
C PRO A 307 -11.74 -15.75 36.27
N GLY A 308 -10.40 -15.68 36.22
CA GLY A 308 -9.60 -14.68 35.50
C GLY A 308 -9.05 -15.13 34.15
N ALA A 309 -9.59 -16.18 33.53
CA ALA A 309 -9.16 -16.64 32.21
C ALA A 309 -9.08 -15.47 31.20
N PRO A 310 -8.02 -15.40 30.38
CA PRO A 310 -7.76 -14.25 29.52
C PRO A 310 -8.81 -14.16 28.41
N THR A 311 -9.80 -13.30 28.63
CA THR A 311 -10.83 -12.96 27.64
C THR A 311 -10.57 -11.58 27.10
N SER A 312 -10.80 -11.37 25.81
CA SER A 312 -10.77 -10.03 25.25
C SER A 312 -11.77 -9.12 25.96
N VAL A 313 -11.39 -7.87 26.21
CA VAL A 313 -12.29 -6.88 26.78
C VAL A 313 -13.28 -6.47 25.70
N VAL A 314 -14.57 -6.78 25.92
CA VAL A 314 -15.64 -6.37 25.00
C VAL A 314 -16.04 -4.94 25.31
N VAL A 315 -15.78 -4.03 24.37
CA VAL A 315 -16.27 -2.67 24.43
C VAL A 315 -17.71 -2.65 23.94
N LYS A 316 -18.61 -2.18 24.80
CA LYS A 316 -20.00 -1.97 24.41
C LYS A 316 -20.12 -0.73 23.55
N ASP A 317 -21.03 -0.75 22.59
CA ASP A 317 -21.50 0.47 21.97
C ASP A 317 -22.20 1.31 23.05
N TYR A 318 -21.66 2.48 23.35
CA TYR A 318 -22.23 3.38 24.35
C TYR A 318 -23.37 4.24 23.76
N GLY A 319 -23.78 4.00 22.51
CA GLY A 319 -24.78 4.79 21.81
C GLY A 319 -24.32 6.23 21.58
N ASN A 320 -25.24 7.10 21.12
CA ASN A 320 -24.98 8.53 21.01
C ASN A 320 -24.78 9.14 22.40
N GLY A 321 -23.55 9.08 22.91
CA GLY A 321 -23.13 9.79 24.11
C GLY A 321 -23.42 11.28 23.95
N THR A 322 -24.16 11.84 24.90
CA THR A 322 -24.49 13.27 24.97
C THR A 322 -23.33 14.14 25.47
N GLU A 323 -22.20 13.53 25.83
CA GLU A 323 -21.02 14.27 26.27
C GLU A 323 -20.35 14.94 25.08
N ALA A 324 -20.67 16.22 24.92
CA ALA A 324 -20.02 17.07 23.93
C ALA A 324 -18.49 17.10 24.12
N ASN A 325 -18.01 16.92 25.35
CA ASN A 325 -16.59 17.02 25.69
C ASN A 325 -16.11 15.76 26.39
N PHE A 326 -15.02 15.18 25.91
CA PHE A 326 -14.43 13.97 26.50
C PHE A 326 -12.91 13.92 26.27
N ASP A 327 -12.20 13.22 27.16
CA ASP A 327 -10.76 13.00 27.06
C ASP A 327 -10.49 11.53 26.68
N ILE A 328 -9.54 11.29 25.77
CA ILE A 328 -9.02 9.96 25.44
C ILE A 328 -7.49 9.93 25.57
N GLY A 329 -6.94 8.74 25.86
CA GLY A 329 -5.51 8.52 25.93
C GLY A 329 -5.09 7.90 27.27
N THR A 330 -4.63 6.65 27.21
CA THR A 330 -4.13 5.91 28.38
C THR A 330 -2.61 6.01 28.54
N GLY A 331 -1.92 6.61 27.56
CA GLY A 331 -0.46 6.75 27.51
C GLY A 331 0.02 8.17 27.81
N PRO A 332 1.25 8.52 27.37
CA PRO A 332 1.88 9.83 27.61
C PRO A 332 1.26 10.96 26.76
N VAL A 333 0.26 10.63 25.93
CA VAL A 333 -0.50 11.57 25.13
C VAL A 333 -1.97 11.46 25.52
N ARG A 334 -2.58 12.59 25.81
CA ARG A 334 -4.01 12.74 26.08
C ARG A 334 -4.60 13.75 25.11
N LEU A 335 -5.76 13.42 24.56
CA LEU A 335 -6.49 14.24 23.61
C LEU A 335 -7.82 14.64 24.24
N THR A 336 -8.11 15.93 24.25
CA THR A 336 -9.42 16.46 24.65
C THR A 336 -10.21 16.79 23.40
N PHE A 337 -11.44 16.31 23.35
CA PHE A 337 -12.41 16.64 22.31
C PHE A 337 -13.49 17.53 22.89
N GLU A 338 -13.90 18.54 22.13
CA GLU A 338 -15.01 19.43 22.43
C GLU A 338 -15.93 19.52 21.22
N SER A 339 -17.21 19.23 21.41
CA SER A 339 -18.23 19.10 20.35
C SER A 339 -17.77 18.21 19.19
N GLY A 340 -17.07 17.10 19.51
CA GLY A 340 -16.54 16.14 18.53
C GLY A 340 -15.30 16.62 17.75
N ARG A 341 -14.68 17.74 18.13
CA ARG A 341 -13.44 18.25 17.52
C ARG A 341 -12.29 18.21 18.49
N LEU A 342 -11.08 17.92 18.01
CA LEU A 342 -9.88 17.94 18.84
C LEU A 342 -9.59 19.38 19.31
N SER A 343 -9.66 19.62 20.62
CA SER A 343 -9.45 20.95 21.24
C SER A 343 -8.11 21.07 21.96
N ARG A 344 -7.57 19.96 22.47
CA ARG A 344 -6.30 19.98 23.21
C ARG A 344 -5.51 18.70 23.01
N PHE A 345 -4.22 18.87 22.86
CA PHE A 345 -3.22 17.83 22.83
C PHE A 345 -2.30 18.01 24.03
N THR A 346 -2.31 17.06 24.96
CA THR A 346 -1.51 17.12 26.18
C THR A 346 -0.52 15.97 26.20
N THR A 347 0.72 16.27 26.54
CA THR A 347 1.77 15.31 26.91
C THR A 347 2.21 15.55 28.36
N ASP A 348 3.03 14.66 28.90
CA ASP A 348 3.62 14.84 30.23
C ASP A 348 4.46 16.12 30.36
N LYS A 349 4.95 16.67 29.25
CA LYS A 349 5.84 17.85 29.22
C LYS A 349 5.19 19.10 28.65
N THR A 350 4.14 18.96 27.85
CA THR A 350 3.57 20.07 27.08
C THR A 350 2.05 19.94 27.00
N SER A 351 1.36 21.07 27.05
CA SER A 351 -0.07 21.12 26.76
C SER A 351 -0.28 22.13 25.64
N LEU A 352 -0.81 21.65 24.51
CA LEU A 352 -1.05 22.43 23.31
C LEU A 352 -2.55 22.52 23.08
N THR A 353 -3.08 23.74 23.18
CA THR A 353 -4.46 24.01 22.77
C THR A 353 -4.54 24.07 21.26
N ILE A 354 -5.38 23.23 20.67
CA ILE A 354 -5.67 23.23 19.25
C ILE A 354 -6.80 24.22 19.00
N ARG A 355 -6.48 25.30 18.28
CA ARG A 355 -7.45 26.37 18.02
C ARG A 355 -8.53 25.98 17.01
N ASN A 356 -8.20 25.14 16.03
CA ASN A 356 -9.16 24.71 15.02
C ASN A 356 -8.74 23.40 14.33
N GLN A 357 -9.71 22.50 14.14
CA GLN A 357 -9.67 21.39 13.18
C GLN A 357 -10.89 21.56 12.28
N THR A 358 -10.67 21.88 11.00
CA THR A 358 -11.75 22.14 10.04
C THR A 358 -11.44 21.48 8.70
N LEU A 359 -12.50 21.05 8.01
CA LEU A 359 -12.45 20.64 6.61
C LEU A 359 -12.92 21.80 5.73
N PHE A 360 -12.15 22.11 4.69
CA PHE A 360 -12.48 23.13 3.69
C PHE A 360 -12.65 22.48 2.32
N SER A 361 -13.37 23.15 1.44
CA SER A 361 -13.47 22.79 0.02
C SER A 361 -13.07 23.97 -0.84
N TYR A 362 -12.45 23.69 -1.98
CA TYR A 362 -12.05 24.70 -2.95
C TYR A 362 -12.94 24.56 -4.18
N PRO A 363 -13.75 25.57 -4.52
CA PRO A 363 -14.56 25.52 -5.73
C PRO A 363 -13.65 25.62 -6.97
N PRO A 364 -14.03 24.96 -8.09
CA PRO A 364 -13.31 25.13 -9.34
C PRO A 364 -13.41 26.59 -9.83
N SER A 365 -12.36 27.07 -10.50
CA SER A 365 -12.39 28.37 -11.16
C SER A 365 -13.48 28.42 -12.24
N THR A 366 -14.13 29.58 -12.38
CA THR A 366 -15.09 29.85 -13.47
C THR A 366 -14.41 30.35 -14.75
N GLY A 367 -13.08 30.46 -14.77
CA GLY A 367 -12.31 30.93 -15.94
C GLY A 367 -12.30 32.45 -16.12
N LEU A 368 -12.94 33.21 -15.24
CA LEU A 368 -12.87 34.67 -15.24
C LEU A 368 -11.57 35.13 -14.55
N VAL A 369 -10.70 35.79 -15.31
CA VAL A 369 -9.60 36.57 -14.74
C VAL A 369 -10.22 37.81 -14.12
N MET A 370 -10.55 37.76 -12.83
CA MET A 370 -10.90 38.99 -12.12
C MET A 370 -9.67 39.90 -12.17
N GLY A 371 -9.82 41.08 -12.77
CA GLY A 371 -8.81 42.13 -12.70
C GLY A 371 -8.45 42.37 -11.23
N ILE A 372 -7.19 42.69 -10.99
CA ILE A 372 -6.57 42.89 -9.67
C ILE A 372 -7.32 43.95 -8.80
N ASP A 373 -8.27 44.69 -9.36
CA ASP A 373 -9.00 45.78 -8.71
C ASP A 373 -10.20 45.38 -7.83
N GLN A 374 -10.49 44.08 -7.61
CA GLN A 374 -11.62 43.65 -6.75
C GLN A 374 -11.25 42.96 -5.43
N TRP A 375 -9.99 43.01 -5.03
CA TRP A 375 -9.56 42.62 -3.68
C TRP A 375 -8.97 43.82 -2.93
N GLN A 376 -9.80 44.82 -2.68
CA GLN A 376 -9.70 45.80 -1.59
C GLN A 376 -11.07 45.85 -0.90
#